data_AF-A0AAW1LGW7-F1
#
_entry.id   AF-A0AAW1LGW7-F1
#
_cell.length_a   1.000
_cell.length_b   1.000
_cell.length_c   1.000
_cell.angle_alpha   90.00
_cell.angle_beta   90.00
_cell.angle_gamma   90.00
#
_symmetry.space_group_name_H-M   'P 1'
#
loop_
_entity.id
_entity.type
_entity.pdbx_description
1 polymer ?
#
loop_
_entity_poly.entity_id
_entity_poly.type
_entity_poly.pdbx_seq_one_letter_code
_entity_poly.pdbx_strand_id
1 'polypeptide(L)'
;MMLRKRRGSILLSIPDSVFSHKQDINLDCEDLFDWCYQREIGSAHLSVFMNARHLSESSNKDGVSGMYGFCDSNYLSPLNPTVEQERSDYLSRVFGCNGGRNLNQLFFAPYHENRHWMLAAISPWNGTVFWLDPAGADVIGEFAQRIINEGITKFSILHRKDVKKIKKNSVR
;
A
#
# COMPACT_ATOMS: atom_id res chain seq x y z
N MET A 1 -8.93 1.17 16.57
CA MET A 1 -9.81 0.39 15.68
C MET A 1 -11.22 0.42 16.23
N MET A 2 -12.21 0.89 15.46
CA MET A 2 -13.62 0.80 15.85
C MET A 2 -14.23 -0.42 15.16
N LEU A 3 -14.75 -1.35 15.96
CA LEU A 3 -15.48 -2.51 15.51
C LEU A 3 -16.96 -2.28 15.79
N ARG A 4 -17.80 -2.46 14.77
CA ARG A 4 -19.26 -2.43 14.94
C ARG A 4 -19.84 -3.74 14.45
N LYS A 5 -20.51 -4.45 15.36
CA LYS A 5 -21.27 -5.65 15.03
C LYS A 5 -22.53 -5.25 14.27
N ARG A 6 -22.71 -5.75 13.04
CA ARG A 6 -23.98 -5.77 12.31
C ARG A 6 -24.49 -7.21 12.29
N ARG A 7 -25.78 -7.43 11.99
CA ARG A 7 -26.35 -8.79 11.96
C ARG A 7 -25.56 -9.64 10.95
N GLY A 8 -24.77 -10.59 11.43
CA GLY A 8 -23.98 -11.51 10.60
C GLY A 8 -22.66 -10.98 10.04
N SER A 9 -22.29 -9.72 10.33
CA SER A 9 -21.03 -9.14 9.81
C SER A 9 -20.36 -8.17 10.79
N ILE A 10 -19.06 -7.96 10.58
CA ILE A 10 -18.21 -7.05 11.33
C ILE A 10 -17.83 -5.89 10.41
N LEU A 11 -18.21 -4.67 10.79
CA LEU A 11 -17.76 -3.46 10.12
C LEU A 11 -16.50 -2.92 10.80
N LEU A 12 -15.45 -2.75 10.02
CA LEU A 12 -14.17 -2.20 10.42
C LEU A 12 -13.86 -0.96 9.58
N SER A 13 -13.56 0.16 10.25
CA SER A 13 -13.15 1.40 9.58
C SER A 13 -11.64 1.58 9.67
N ILE A 14 -10.99 1.66 8.52
CA ILE A 14 -9.58 1.99 8.37
C ILE A 14 -9.43 3.52 8.22
N PRO A 15 -8.64 4.17 9.07
CA PRO A 15 -8.44 5.61 9.00
C PRO A 15 -7.59 6.01 7.79
N ASP A 16 -7.73 7.27 7.41
CA ASP A 16 -6.94 7.91 6.35
C ASP A 16 -5.44 7.94 6.65
N SER A 17 -5.01 7.83 7.90
CA SER A 17 -3.60 7.71 8.27
C SER A 17 -2.91 6.45 7.71
N VAL A 18 -3.66 5.42 7.33
CA VAL A 18 -3.11 4.17 6.77
C VAL A 18 -2.93 4.27 5.26
N PHE A 19 -4.00 4.65 4.54
CA PHE A 19 -4.05 4.59 3.07
C PHE A 19 -4.27 5.96 2.41
N SER A 20 -4.22 7.06 3.14
CA SER A 20 -4.52 8.42 2.63
C SER A 20 -5.95 8.61 2.14
N HIS A 21 -6.85 7.73 2.55
CA HIS A 21 -8.30 7.80 2.42
C HIS A 21 -8.94 6.86 3.45
N LYS A 22 -10.20 7.12 3.79
CA LYS A 22 -10.96 6.21 4.67
C LYS A 22 -11.46 5.03 3.87
N GLN A 23 -11.37 3.84 4.45
CA GLN A 23 -11.90 2.61 3.89
C GLN A 23 -12.74 1.91 4.94
N ASP A 24 -13.99 1.57 4.59
CA ASP A 24 -14.85 0.74 5.42
C ASP A 24 -14.86 -0.69 4.85
N ILE A 25 -14.58 -1.66 5.72
CA ILE A 25 -14.52 -3.08 5.39
C ILE A 25 -15.64 -3.79 6.14
N ASN A 26 -16.47 -4.51 5.40
CA ASN A 26 -17.48 -5.38 5.96
C ASN A 26 -17.01 -6.83 5.84
N LEU A 27 -16.69 -7.45 6.97
CA LEU A 27 -16.28 -8.85 7.05
C LEU A 27 -17.48 -9.71 7.40
N ASP A 28 -17.77 -10.74 6.63
CA ASP A 28 -18.80 -11.73 6.94
C ASP A 28 -18.19 -13.06 7.44
N CYS A 29 -19.03 -14.10 7.55
CA CYS A 29 -18.57 -15.41 8.00
C CYS A 29 -17.65 -16.11 6.99
N GLU A 30 -17.80 -15.86 5.68
CA GLU A 30 -16.94 -16.48 4.66
C GLU A 30 -15.54 -15.88 4.73
N ASP A 31 -15.40 -14.56 4.93
CA ASP A 31 -14.10 -13.93 5.16
C ASP A 31 -13.37 -14.57 6.37
N LEU A 32 -14.09 -14.82 7.47
CA LEU A 32 -13.52 -15.50 8.64
C LEU A 32 -13.12 -16.95 8.32
N PHE A 33 -13.93 -17.67 7.53
CA PHE A 33 -13.60 -19.02 7.09
C PHE A 33 -12.40 -19.05 6.17
N ASP A 34 -12.20 -18.03 5.33
CA ASP A 34 -11.01 -17.95 4.47
C ASP A 34 -9.73 -17.92 5.31
N TRP A 35 -9.71 -17.15 6.40
CA TRP A 35 -8.63 -17.20 7.38
C TRP A 35 -8.51 -18.54 8.11
N CYS A 36 -9.61 -19.07 8.64
CA CYS A 36 -9.58 -20.28 9.49
C CYS A 36 -9.19 -21.55 8.71
N TYR A 37 -9.56 -21.62 7.44
CA TYR A 37 -9.35 -22.81 6.60
C TYR A 37 -8.24 -22.63 5.56
N GLN A 38 -7.42 -21.59 5.68
CA GLN A 38 -6.31 -21.31 4.76
C GLN A 38 -6.77 -21.26 3.29
N ARG A 39 -7.96 -20.69 3.04
CA ARG A 39 -8.45 -20.46 1.68
C ARG A 39 -7.78 -19.22 1.10
N GLU A 40 -8.09 -18.90 -0.15
CA GLU A 40 -7.55 -17.73 -0.81
C GLU A 40 -7.91 -16.46 -0.02
N ILE A 41 -6.90 -15.66 0.33
CA ILE A 41 -7.11 -14.41 1.05
C ILE A 41 -7.63 -13.34 0.09
N GLY A 42 -8.76 -12.72 0.43
CA GLY A 42 -9.25 -11.49 -0.24
C GLY A 42 -8.54 -10.19 0.19
N SER A 43 -8.84 -9.09 -0.51
CA SER A 43 -8.30 -7.75 -0.23
C SER A 43 -8.69 -7.21 1.15
N ALA A 44 -9.89 -7.54 1.63
CA ALA A 44 -10.36 -7.18 2.97
C ALA A 44 -9.40 -7.67 4.06
N HIS A 45 -8.91 -8.91 3.95
CA HIS A 45 -7.96 -9.50 4.89
C HIS A 45 -6.64 -8.73 4.95
N LEU A 46 -6.10 -8.36 3.78
CA LEU A 46 -4.86 -7.59 3.69
C LEU A 46 -5.02 -6.19 4.25
N SER A 47 -6.14 -5.51 3.96
CA SER A 47 -6.40 -4.19 4.51
C SER A 47 -6.53 -4.21 6.04
N VAL A 48 -7.19 -5.25 6.61
CA VAL A 48 -7.24 -5.45 8.06
C VAL A 48 -5.83 -5.66 8.63
N PHE A 49 -5.01 -6.50 7.99
CA PHE A 49 -3.63 -6.74 8.41
C PHE A 49 -2.78 -5.46 8.38
N MET A 50 -2.80 -4.70 7.28
CA MET A 50 -2.05 -3.45 7.13
C MET A 50 -2.47 -2.41 8.17
N ASN A 51 -3.77 -2.27 8.44
CA ASN A 51 -4.26 -1.42 9.51
C ASN A 51 -3.76 -1.86 10.89
N ALA A 52 -3.78 -3.17 11.19
CA ALA A 52 -3.24 -3.70 12.44
C ALA A 52 -1.73 -3.43 12.58
N ARG A 53 -0.95 -3.59 11.51
CA ARG A 53 0.48 -3.25 11.49
C ARG A 53 0.73 -1.76 11.71
N HIS A 54 0.00 -0.88 11.01
CA HIS A 54 0.09 0.56 11.21
C HIS A 54 -0.19 0.97 12.66
N LEU A 55 -1.21 0.40 13.29
CA LEU A 55 -1.54 0.66 14.69
C LEU A 55 -0.46 0.13 15.65
N SER A 56 0.12 -1.03 15.36
CA SER A 56 1.23 -1.59 16.14
C SER A 56 2.48 -0.71 16.06
N GLU A 57 2.80 -0.15 14.90
CA GLU A 57 3.94 0.75 14.73
C GLU A 57 3.70 2.10 15.40
N SER A 58 2.49 2.65 15.27
CA SER A 58 2.11 3.93 15.88
C SER A 58 2.12 3.89 17.41
N SER A 59 1.95 2.70 18.00
CA SER A 59 2.00 2.50 19.46
C SER A 59 3.41 2.18 19.98
N ASN A 60 4.35 1.82 19.10
CA ASN A 60 5.73 1.56 19.46
C ASN A 60 6.51 2.86 19.66
N LYS A 61 7.03 3.07 20.88
CA LYS A 61 7.82 4.26 21.27
C LYS A 61 9.27 4.21 20.77
N ASP A 62 9.72 3.06 20.25
CA ASP A 62 11.13 2.79 19.92
C ASP A 62 11.58 3.24 18.52
N GLY A 63 10.84 4.16 17.87
CA GLY A 63 11.40 4.98 16.77
C GLY A 63 11.20 4.52 15.33
N VAL A 64 10.42 3.46 15.07
CA VAL A 64 10.12 2.99 13.69
C VAL A 64 8.92 3.72 13.06
N SER A 65 8.19 4.52 13.85
CA SER A 65 7.03 5.28 13.39
C SER A 65 7.38 6.20 12.22
N GLY A 66 6.70 6.01 11.08
CA GLY A 66 6.92 6.79 9.86
C GLY A 66 8.02 6.27 8.92
N MET A 67 8.60 5.09 9.18
CA MET A 67 9.51 4.40 8.25
C MET A 67 8.79 3.64 7.13
N TYR A 68 7.56 3.24 7.36
CA TYR A 68 6.78 2.45 6.41
C TYR A 68 5.45 3.13 6.11
N GLY A 69 4.96 2.93 4.89
CA GLY A 69 3.61 3.29 4.46
C GLY A 69 2.95 2.12 3.75
N PHE A 70 1.63 2.13 3.68
CA PHE A 70 0.85 1.07 3.03
C PHE A 70 0.01 1.65 1.90
N CYS A 71 -0.08 0.92 0.80
CA CYS A 71 -0.97 1.24 -0.31
C CYS A 71 -2.18 0.30 -0.29
N ASP A 72 -3.36 0.83 -0.56
CA ASP A 72 -4.56 0.02 -0.73
C ASP A 72 -4.44 -0.79 -2.04
N SER A 73 -4.54 -2.11 -1.90
CA SER A 73 -4.52 -3.07 -3.00
C SER A 73 -5.57 -2.79 -4.08
N ASN A 74 -6.67 -2.10 -3.72
CA ASN A 74 -7.72 -1.79 -4.67
C ASN A 74 -7.23 -0.94 -5.86
N TYR A 75 -6.20 -0.13 -5.64
CA TYR A 75 -5.62 0.73 -6.68
C TYR A 75 -4.59 0.01 -7.56
N LEU A 76 -4.13 -1.19 -7.18
CA LEU A 76 -3.05 -1.90 -7.88
C LEU A 76 -3.46 -3.22 -8.52
N SER A 77 -4.65 -3.75 -8.23
CA SER A 77 -5.17 -4.93 -8.93
C SER A 77 -6.01 -4.53 -10.17
N PRO A 78 -5.80 -5.16 -11.34
CA PRO A 78 -6.40 -4.73 -12.61
C PRO A 78 -7.92 -4.87 -12.66
N LEU A 79 -8.49 -5.84 -11.94
CA LEU A 79 -9.93 -6.15 -11.98
C LEU A 79 -10.79 -5.20 -11.13
N ASN A 80 -10.19 -4.29 -10.36
CA ASN A 80 -10.94 -3.35 -9.55
C ASN A 80 -11.55 -2.22 -10.40
N PRO A 81 -12.72 -1.67 -10.03
CA PRO A 81 -13.44 -0.68 -10.83
C PRO A 81 -12.84 0.74 -10.81
N THR A 82 -11.63 0.92 -10.27
CA THR A 82 -10.98 2.24 -10.17
C THR A 82 -10.44 2.70 -11.51
N VAL A 83 -10.74 3.96 -11.87
CA VAL A 83 -10.24 4.60 -13.10
C VAL A 83 -8.72 4.68 -13.07
N GLU A 84 -8.09 4.35 -14.18
CA GLU A 84 -6.63 4.17 -14.27
C GLU A 84 -5.83 5.40 -13.79
N GLN A 85 -6.23 6.59 -14.23
CA GLN A 85 -5.61 7.85 -13.85
C GLN A 85 -5.65 8.09 -12.33
N GLU A 86 -6.76 7.73 -11.68
CA GLU A 86 -6.93 7.90 -10.23
C GLU A 86 -5.97 7.01 -9.44
N ARG A 87 -5.49 5.90 -10.02
CA ARG A 87 -4.58 4.96 -9.36
C ARG A 87 -3.18 5.53 -9.22
N SER A 88 -2.61 6.09 -10.28
CA SER A 88 -1.28 6.69 -10.19
C SER A 88 -1.31 8.03 -9.42
N ASP A 89 -2.42 8.78 -9.48
CA ASP A 89 -2.64 9.97 -8.64
C ASP A 89 -2.73 9.62 -7.14
N TYR A 90 -3.44 8.52 -6.83
CA TYR A 90 -3.51 7.97 -5.48
C TYR A 90 -2.12 7.64 -4.94
N LEU A 91 -1.32 6.86 -5.68
CA LEU A 91 0.03 6.48 -5.24
C LEU A 91 0.92 7.70 -5.02
N SER A 92 0.88 8.67 -5.94
CA SER A 92 1.63 9.91 -5.78
C SER A 92 1.28 10.66 -4.49
N ARG A 93 0.01 10.65 -4.07
CA ARG A 93 -0.44 11.26 -2.81
C ARG A 93 0.06 10.47 -1.60
N VAL A 94 -0.07 9.15 -1.63
CA VAL A 94 0.38 8.26 -0.54
C VAL A 94 1.88 8.42 -0.28
N PHE A 95 2.69 8.48 -1.33
CA PHE A 95 4.14 8.68 -1.22
C PHE A 95 4.52 10.02 -0.55
N GLY A 96 3.62 11.01 -0.59
CA GLY A 96 3.80 12.32 0.05
C GLY A 96 3.33 12.43 1.50
N CYS A 97 2.68 11.40 2.07
CA CYS A 97 1.93 11.53 3.32
C CYS A 97 2.73 11.89 4.59
N ASN A 98 4.05 11.77 4.58
CA ASN A 98 4.92 12.25 5.66
C ASN A 98 5.62 13.58 5.35
N GLY A 99 4.98 14.43 4.53
CA GLY A 99 5.54 15.71 4.08
C GLY A 99 6.86 15.56 3.30
N GLY A 100 7.13 14.35 2.82
CA GLY A 100 8.36 14.00 2.14
C GLY A 100 9.64 14.08 2.97
N ARG A 101 9.52 14.05 4.30
CA ARG A 101 10.66 14.31 5.19
C ARG A 101 11.53 13.08 5.48
N ASN A 102 10.98 11.88 5.30
CA ASN A 102 11.71 10.63 5.47
C ASN A 102 12.09 10.04 4.11
N LEU A 103 13.35 10.24 3.72
CA LEU A 103 13.89 9.80 2.43
C LEU A 103 14.06 8.28 2.34
N ASN A 104 14.15 7.62 3.50
CA ASN A 104 14.31 6.18 3.61
C ASN A 104 12.95 5.47 3.81
N GLN A 105 11.84 6.19 3.68
CA GLN A 105 10.52 5.61 3.82
C GLN A 105 10.26 4.62 2.68
N LEU A 106 9.77 3.43 3.05
CA LEU A 106 9.32 2.41 2.11
C LEU A 106 7.80 2.31 2.12
N PHE A 107 7.22 2.07 0.95
CA PHE A 107 5.78 1.84 0.80
C PHE A 107 5.53 0.40 0.36
N PHE A 108 4.65 -0.28 1.07
CA PHE A 108 4.24 -1.65 0.77
C PHE A 108 2.93 -1.64 0.02
N ALA A 109 2.96 -2.19 -1.18
CA ALA A 109 1.86 -2.13 -2.13
C ALA A 109 1.50 -3.54 -2.61
N PRO A 110 0.62 -4.24 -1.89
CA PRO A 110 0.15 -5.55 -2.32
C PRO A 110 -0.74 -5.40 -3.55
N TYR A 111 -0.63 -6.35 -4.48
CA TYR A 111 -1.47 -6.41 -5.67
C TYR A 111 -1.82 -7.86 -6.00
N HIS A 112 -3.00 -8.03 -6.60
CA HIS A 112 -3.54 -9.33 -6.96
C HIS A 112 -3.78 -9.40 -8.45
N GLU A 113 -3.20 -10.40 -9.10
CA GLU A 113 -3.37 -10.66 -10.52
C GLU A 113 -3.42 -12.17 -10.74
N ASN A 114 -4.36 -12.65 -11.56
CA ASN A 114 -4.50 -14.07 -11.88
C ASN A 114 -4.58 -15.02 -10.67
N ARG A 115 -5.30 -14.61 -9.61
CA ARG A 115 -5.43 -15.36 -8.33
C ARG A 115 -4.12 -15.50 -7.54
N HIS A 116 -3.18 -14.60 -7.77
CA HIS A 116 -1.87 -14.60 -7.13
C HIS A 116 -1.60 -13.25 -6.47
N TRP A 117 -1.24 -13.29 -5.18
CA TRP A 117 -0.86 -12.11 -4.43
C TRP A 117 0.65 -11.89 -4.51
N MET A 118 1.02 -10.67 -4.86
CA MET A 118 2.40 -10.22 -4.91
C MET A 118 2.53 -8.90 -4.14
N LEU A 119 3.76 -8.50 -3.84
CA LEU A 119 4.05 -7.30 -3.09
C LEU A 119 5.11 -6.46 -3.79
N ALA A 120 4.81 -5.18 -4.01
CA ALA A 120 5.82 -4.19 -4.36
C ALA A 120 6.28 -3.43 -3.12
N ALA A 121 7.58 -3.42 -2.84
CA ALA A 121 8.22 -2.55 -1.87
C ALA A 121 8.85 -1.36 -2.60
N ILE A 122 8.32 -0.17 -2.35
CA ILE A 122 8.58 1.01 -3.17
C ILE A 122 9.36 2.04 -2.37
N SER A 123 10.46 2.52 -2.94
CA SER A 123 11.21 3.68 -2.45
C SER A 123 11.02 4.84 -3.43
N PRO A 124 10.03 5.72 -3.21
CA PRO A 124 9.66 6.75 -4.19
C PRO A 124 10.74 7.84 -4.35
N TRP A 125 11.49 8.14 -3.29
CA TRP A 125 12.60 9.10 -3.31
C TRP A 125 13.79 8.63 -4.16
N ASN A 126 14.02 7.31 -4.17
CA ASN A 126 15.07 6.68 -4.96
C ASN A 126 14.58 6.25 -6.34
N GLY A 127 13.27 6.23 -6.56
CA GLY A 127 12.65 5.72 -7.78
C GLY A 127 12.87 4.22 -7.95
N THR A 128 12.94 3.47 -6.86
CA THR A 128 13.24 2.02 -6.86
C THR A 128 12.02 1.23 -6.42
N VAL A 129 11.80 0.09 -7.06
CA VAL A 129 10.74 -0.87 -6.71
C VAL A 129 11.36 -2.25 -6.59
N PHE A 130 11.12 -2.92 -5.47
CA PHE A 130 11.46 -4.32 -5.27
C PHE A 130 10.19 -5.15 -5.36
N TRP A 131 10.20 -6.16 -6.22
CA TRP A 131 9.06 -7.03 -6.46
C TRP A 131 9.24 -8.32 -5.69
N LEU A 132 8.26 -8.66 -4.87
CA LEU A 132 8.28 -9.82 -3.99
C LEU A 132 7.15 -10.74 -4.39
N ASP A 133 7.52 -11.88 -4.96
CA ASP A 133 6.61 -12.94 -5.35
C ASP A 133 6.88 -14.18 -4.48
N PRO A 134 5.91 -14.65 -3.67
CA PRO A 134 6.08 -15.85 -2.86
C PRO A 134 6.21 -17.15 -3.67
N ALA A 135 5.73 -17.19 -4.91
CA ALA A 135 5.89 -18.30 -5.85
C ALA A 135 7.19 -18.20 -6.66
N GLY A 136 7.93 -17.10 -6.55
CA GLY A 136 9.21 -16.89 -7.22
C GLY A 136 9.09 -16.68 -8.73
N ALA A 137 8.00 -16.08 -9.22
CA ALA A 137 7.89 -15.79 -10.65
C ALA A 137 8.93 -14.75 -11.09
N ASP A 138 9.48 -14.95 -12.28
CA ASP A 138 10.42 -14.03 -12.93
C ASP A 138 9.71 -12.90 -13.70
N VAL A 139 8.37 -12.97 -13.83
CA VAL A 139 7.57 -12.04 -14.63
C VAL A 139 6.70 -11.20 -13.72
N ILE A 140 6.93 -9.89 -13.77
CA ILE A 140 6.14 -8.88 -13.06
C ILE A 140 4.95 -8.49 -13.94
N GLY A 141 3.77 -8.36 -13.34
CA GLY A 141 2.58 -7.86 -14.02
C GLY A 141 2.77 -6.45 -14.60
N GLU A 142 2.59 -6.30 -15.92
CA GLU A 142 2.73 -5.02 -16.62
C GLU A 142 1.82 -3.94 -16.04
N PHE A 143 0.62 -4.33 -15.57
CA PHE A 143 -0.34 -3.43 -14.98
C PHE A 143 0.21 -2.73 -13.74
N ALA A 144 0.61 -3.50 -12.73
CA ALA A 144 1.12 -2.96 -11.47
C ALA A 144 2.40 -2.14 -11.71
N GLN A 145 3.29 -2.62 -12.58
CA GLN A 145 4.52 -1.93 -12.94
C GLN A 145 4.24 -0.54 -13.53
N ARG A 146 3.30 -0.46 -14.49
CA ARG A 146 2.92 0.80 -15.12
C ARG A 146 2.34 1.79 -14.12
N ILE A 147 1.35 1.38 -13.34
CA ILE A 147 0.68 2.26 -12.35
C ILE A 147 1.67 2.78 -11.30
N ILE A 148 2.57 1.92 -10.80
CA ILE A 148 3.60 2.32 -9.83
C ILE A 148 4.60 3.30 -10.44
N ASN A 149 5.08 3.03 -11.65
CA ASN A 149 6.03 3.92 -12.35
C ASN A 149 5.44 5.30 -12.63
N GLU A 150 4.18 5.36 -13.04
CA GLU A 150 3.46 6.62 -13.20
C GLU A 150 3.29 7.36 -11.87
N GLY A 151 2.94 6.65 -10.80
CA GLY A 151 2.81 7.22 -9.45
C GLY A 151 4.12 7.82 -8.94
N ILE A 152 5.24 7.12 -9.13
CA ILE A 152 6.59 7.61 -8.80
C ILE A 152 6.94 8.84 -9.64
N THR A 153 6.59 8.83 -10.93
CA THR A 153 6.86 9.96 -11.84
C THR A 153 6.10 11.21 -11.39
N LYS A 154 4.81 11.08 -11.11
CA LYS A 154 3.97 12.18 -10.61
C LYS A 154 4.49 12.72 -9.27
N PHE A 155 4.84 11.83 -8.34
CA PHE A 155 5.45 12.19 -7.08
C PHE A 155 6.76 12.98 -7.28
N SER A 156 7.63 12.49 -8.17
CA SER A 156 8.92 13.12 -8.47
C SER A 156 8.77 14.50 -9.08
N ILE A 157 7.71 14.75 -9.86
CA ILE A 157 7.41 16.07 -10.41
C ILE A 157 7.02 17.04 -9.29
N LEU A 158 6.17 16.61 -8.36
CA LEU A 158 5.72 17.42 -7.22
C LEU A 158 6.88 17.76 -6.26
N HIS A 159 7.78 16.80 -6.03
CA HIS A 159 8.90 16.93 -5.09
C HIS A 159 10.27 17.17 -5.77
N ARG A 160 10.26 17.66 -7.02
CA ARG A 160 11.45 17.74 -7.89
C ARG A 160 12.63 18.51 -7.28
N LYS A 161 12.35 19.59 -6.54
CA LYS A 161 13.39 20.41 -5.90
C LYS A 161 14.13 19.61 -4.83
N ASP A 162 13.40 18.82 -4.05
CA ASP A 162 13.92 18.01 -2.96
C ASP A 162 14.70 16.81 -3.52
N VAL A 163 14.14 16.10 -4.52
CA VAL A 163 14.80 14.98 -5.21
C VAL A 163 16.14 15.39 -5.82
N LYS A 164 16.22 16.56 -6.46
CA LYS A 164 17.48 17.08 -7.03
C LYS A 164 18.53 17.39 -5.95
N LYS A 165 18.11 17.93 -4.80
CA LYS A 165 19.00 18.23 -3.68
C LYS A 165 19.62 16.95 -3.10
N ILE A 166 18.83 15.88 -2.99
CA ILE A 166 19.26 14.58 -2.48
C ILE A 166 20.33 13.96 -3.40
N LYS A 167 20.05 13.87 -4.70
CA LYS A 167 21.00 13.30 -5.67
C LYS A 167 22.34 14.05 -5.72
N LYS A 168 22.35 15.34 -5.43
CA LYS A 168 23.59 16.14 -5.37
C LYS A 168 24.41 15.83 -4.10
N ASN A 169 23.75 15.46 -3.01
CA ASN A 169 24.41 15.15 -1.73
C ASN A 169 24.89 13.70 -1.64
N SER A 170 24.31 12.76 -2.38
CA SER A 170 24.72 11.34 -2.39
C SER A 170 25.99 11.06 -3.21
N VAL A 171 26.52 12.07 -3.92
CA VAL A 171 27.73 11.98 -4.78
C VAL A 171 28.94 12.63 -4.09
N ARG A 172 28.84 12.92 -2.80
CA ARG A 172 29.95 13.36 -1.93
C ARG A 172 30.20 12.31 -0.87
#